data_AF-A0A5C6Q7S9-F1
#
_entry.id   AF-A0A5C6Q7S9-F1
#
_cell.length_a   1.000
_cell.length_b   1.000
_cell.length_c   1.000
_cell.angle_alpha   90.00
_cell.angle_beta   90.00
_cell.angle_gamma   90.00
#
_symmetry.space_group_name_H-M   'P 1'
#
loop_
_entity.id
_entity.type
_entity.pdbx_description
1 polymer ?
#
loop_
_entity_poly.entity_id
_entity_poly.type
_entity_poly.pdbx_seq_one_letter_code
_entity_poly.pdbx_strand_id
1 'polypeptide(L)' 'MNRKKKINAALKSKLKKANAKLHTSNKPRYVSKADRVLLEETAATVQTTDEPHLTE' A
#
# COMPACT_ATOMS: atom_id res chain seq x y z
N MET A 1 9.96 16.37 -32.33
CA MET A 1 9.28 15.16 -31.78
C MET A 1 7.98 14.95 -32.52
N ASN A 2 7.92 13.95 -33.40
CA ASN A 2 6.74 13.73 -34.22
C ASN A 2 5.53 13.38 -33.36
N ARG A 3 4.32 13.76 -33.78
CA ARG A 3 3.06 13.54 -33.07
C ARG A 3 2.92 12.09 -32.57
N LYS A 4 3.27 11.12 -33.43
CA LYS A 4 3.31 9.67 -33.10
C LYS A 4 4.22 9.35 -31.91
N LYS A 5 5.42 9.94 -31.85
CA LYS A 5 6.37 9.74 -30.75
C LYS A 5 5.85 10.35 -29.45
N LYS A 6 5.21 11.52 -29.50
CA LYS A 6 4.62 12.19 -28.32
C LYS A 6 3.47 11.36 -27.72
N ILE A 7 2.55 10.87 -28.56
CA ILE A 7 1.43 10.03 -28.14
C ILE A 7 1.95 8.74 -27.50
N ASN A 8 2.89 8.05 -28.14
CA ASN A 8 3.45 6.80 -27.62
C ASN A 8 4.17 7.00 -26.28
N ALA A 9 4.92 8.10 -26.12
CA ALA A 9 5.57 8.43 -24.86
C ALA A 9 4.54 8.66 -23.73
N ALA A 10 3.46 9.40 -24.02
CA ALA A 10 2.39 9.63 -23.05
C ALA A 10 1.71 8.33 -22.62
N LEU A 11 1.36 7.45 -23.56
CA LEU A 11 0.74 6.15 -23.27
C LEU A 11 1.63 5.26 -22.41
N LYS A 12 2.92 5.14 -22.77
CA LYS A 12 3.91 4.37 -21.99
C LYS A 12 4.06 4.91 -20.56
N SER A 13 4.06 6.23 -20.39
CA SER A 13 4.15 6.84 -19.06
C SER A 13 2.94 6.53 -18.17
N LYS A 14 1.73 6.54 -18.75
CA LYS A 14 0.48 6.19 -18.04
C LYS A 14 0.47 4.71 -17.66
N LEU A 15 0.85 3.83 -18.57
CA LEU A 15 0.94 2.39 -18.32
C LEU A 15 1.95 2.08 -17.21
N LYS A 16 3.14 2.71 -17.25
CA LYS A 16 4.16 2.54 -16.19
C LYS A 16 3.64 2.98 -14.81
N LYS A 17 2.89 4.08 -14.74
CA LYS A 17 2.26 4.55 -13.51
C LYS A 17 1.18 3.61 -13.00
N ALA A 18 0.37 3.03 -13.89
CA ALA A 18 -0.66 2.06 -13.52
C ALA A 18 -0.02 0.76 -12.97
N ASN A 19 0.98 0.21 -13.66
CA ASN A 19 1.67 -1.01 -13.21
C ASN A 19 2.40 -0.79 -11.88
N ALA A 20 3.03 0.37 -11.68
CA ALA A 20 3.71 0.69 -10.42
C ALA A 20 2.74 0.74 -9.21
N LYS A 21 1.47 1.11 -9.44
CA LYS A 21 0.43 1.08 -8.39
C LYS A 21 -0.05 -0.33 -8.09
N LEU A 22 -0.10 -1.20 -9.09
CA LEU A 22 -0.52 -2.59 -8.92
C LEU A 22 0.57 -3.46 -8.27
N HIS A 23 1.84 -3.12 -8.47
CA HIS A 23 2.96 -3.80 -7.81
C HIS A 23 3.12 -3.34 -6.36
N THR A 24 2.38 -3.98 -5.46
CA THR A 24 2.72 -3.98 -4.03
C THR A 24 3.80 -5.03 -3.79
N SER A 25 4.95 -4.65 -3.23
CA SER A 25 5.93 -5.64 -2.79
C SER A 25 5.33 -6.45 -1.63
N ASN A 26 5.28 -7.78 -1.74
CA ASN A 26 4.82 -8.67 -0.67
C ASN A 26 5.81 -8.76 0.52
N LYS A 27 6.78 -7.85 0.59
CA LYS A 27 7.79 -7.80 1.64
C LYS A 27 7.39 -6.67 2.58
N PRO A 28 7.33 -6.91 3.90
CA PRO A 28 7.10 -5.84 4.85
C PRO A 28 8.21 -4.80 4.69
N ARG A 29 7.82 -3.51 4.66
CA ARG A 29 8.78 -2.41 4.66
C ARG A 29 9.66 -2.56 5.90
N TYR A 30 10.98 -2.47 5.76
CA TYR A 30 11.85 -2.45 6.93
C TYR A 30 11.53 -1.21 7.76
N VAL A 31 11.02 -1.45 8.96
CA VAL A 31 10.75 -0.46 9.99
C VAL A 31 11.76 -0.64 11.11
N SER A 32 12.20 0.47 11.71
CA SER A 32 13.18 0.46 12.80
C SER A 32 12.63 -0.29 14.02
N LYS A 33 13.49 -0.66 14.97
CA LYS A 33 13.05 -1.38 16.18
C LYS A 33 12.02 -0.58 16.98
N ALA A 34 12.18 0.74 17.07
CA ALA A 34 11.24 1.61 17.77
C ALA A 34 9.88 1.66 17.05
N ASP A 35 9.90 1.76 15.72
CA ASP A 35 8.67 1.82 14.92
C ASP A 35 7.89 0.49 14.95
N ARG A 36 8.58 -0.66 15.06
CA ARG A 36 7.92 -1.97 15.21
C ARG A 36 7.15 -2.09 16.52
N VAL A 37 7.76 -1.66 17.63
CA VAL A 37 7.09 -1.69 18.94
C VAL A 37 5.82 -0.82 18.90
N LEU A 38 5.93 0.39 18.32
CA LEU A 38 4.79 1.28 18.16
C LEU A 38 3.69 0.70 17.23
N LEU A 39 4.08 -0.01 16.17
CA LEU A 39 3.15 -0.70 15.26
C LEU A 39 2.45 -1.91 15.92
N GLU A 40 3.16 -2.66 16.75
CA GLU A 40 2.61 -3.80 17.49
C GLU A 40 1.62 -3.34 18.58
N GLU A 41 1.94 -2.28 19.31
CA GLU A 41 1.05 -1.65 20.29
C GLU A 41 -0.22 -1.10 19.65
N THR A 42 -0.09 -0.42 18.50
CA THR A 42 -1.25 0.12 17.77
C THR A 42 -2.10 -0.98 17.12
N ALA A 43 -1.50 -2.05 16.59
CA ALA A 43 -2.24 -3.18 16.03
C ALA A 43 -3.04 -3.96 17.09
N ALA A 44 -2.51 -4.08 18.31
CA ALA A 44 -3.20 -4.75 19.42
C ALA A 44 -4.47 -3.98 19.87
N THR A 45 -4.46 -2.64 19.81
CA THR A 45 -5.64 -1.84 20.20
C THR A 45 -6.81 -1.96 19.22
N VAL A 46 -6.54 -2.09 17.92
CA VAL A 46 -7.58 -2.13 16.86
C VAL A 46 -8.31 -3.47 16.81
N GLN A 47 -7.72 -4.57 17.28
CA GLN A 47 -8.37 -5.89 17.28
C GLN A 47 -9.36 -6.10 18.43
N THR A 48 -9.45 -5.17 19.39
CA THR A 48 -10.33 -5.30 20.56
C THR A 48 -11.70 -4.63 20.40
N THR A 49 -11.97 -3.94 19.29
CA THR A 49 -13.18 -3.13 19.11
C THR A 49 -14.27 -3.75 18.23
N ASP A 50 -14.03 -4.92 17.62
CA ASP A 50 -14.97 -5.55 16.66
C ASP A 50 -15.66 -6.82 17.19
N GLU A 51 -15.91 -6.91 18.51
CA GLU A 51 -16.76 -7.96 19.10
C GLU A 51 -17.99 -7.33 19.77
N PRO A 52 -19.17 -7.27 19.12
CA PRO A 52 -20.39 -7.02 19.85
C PRO A 52 -20.78 -8.31 20.60
N HIS A 53 -20.50 -8.30 21.90
CA HIS A 53 -21.15 -9.16 22.88
C HIS A 53 -22.68 -9.10 22.68
N LEU A 54 -23.34 -10.24 22.50
CA LEU A 54 -24.70 -10.48 22.97
C LEU A 54 -24.87 -11.99 23.31
N THR A 55 -24.63 -12.31 24.58
CA THR A 55 -25.24 -13.42 25.35
C THR A 55 -26.73 -13.09 25.58
N GLU A 56 -27.74 -13.98 25.72
CA GLU A 56 -27.91 -15.42 25.95
C GLU A 56 -29.07 -15.94 25.07
#